data_AF-A0A376ZPF8-F1
#
_entry.id   AF-A0A376ZPF8-F1
#
_cell.length_a   1.000
_cell.length_b   1.000
_cell.length_c   1.000
_cell.angle_alpha   90.00
_cell.angle_beta   90.00
_cell.angle_gamma   90.00
#
_symmetry.space_group_name_H-M   'P 1'
#
loop_
_entity.id
_entity.type
_entity.pdbx_description
1 polymer ?
#
loop_
_entity_poly.entity_id
_entity_poly.type
_entity_poly.pdbx_seq_one_letter_code
_entity_poly.pdbx_strand_id
1 'polypeptide(L)'
;MDNKTIAKAGLAELGPMKIREKMLLGVFVLALLGWIFSKSLGVDESTVAIVVMATMLLLGIVTWEDVVKNKGGWNTLIWYGGIIGLSSLLSKVKFFEWLAEVFKNNLAFDGHGNVAFFVIIFLSIIVRYFFASGSAYIVAMLPVFAMLANVSGAPLMLTALALLFSNSYGGMVTHYGGAAGPVIFGVGYNDIKSWWLVGAVLTILTFLVHITLGVWWWNMLIGWNML
;
A
#
# COMPACT_ATOMS: atom_id res chain seq x y z
N MET A 1 20.33 -29.38 -1.98
CA MET A 1 18.93 -29.75 -1.68
C MET A 1 18.24 -30.02 -3.01
N ASP A 2 17.70 -31.22 -3.24
CA ASP A 2 16.97 -31.52 -4.47
C ASP A 2 15.49 -31.15 -4.30
N ASN A 3 15.16 -29.90 -4.63
CA ASN A 3 13.82 -29.36 -4.49
C ASN A 3 12.78 -30.12 -5.34
N LYS A 4 13.18 -30.72 -6.47
CA LYS A 4 12.25 -31.47 -7.34
C LYS A 4 11.85 -32.79 -6.71
N THR A 5 12.80 -33.48 -6.10
CA THR A 5 12.54 -34.74 -5.40
C THR A 5 11.69 -34.51 -4.15
N ILE A 6 11.99 -33.46 -3.37
CA ILE A 6 11.19 -33.08 -2.19
C ILE A 6 9.75 -32.73 -2.59
N ALA A 7 9.55 -31.93 -3.65
CA ALA A 7 8.22 -31.56 -4.11
C ALA A 7 7.41 -32.76 -4.62
N LYS A 8 8.04 -33.68 -5.37
CA LYS A 8 7.38 -34.91 -5.85
C LYS A 8 6.97 -35.82 -4.70
N ALA A 9 7.85 -35.98 -3.69
CA ALA A 9 7.54 -36.78 -2.51
C ALA A 9 6.37 -36.19 -1.72
N GLY A 10 6.38 -34.88 -1.47
CA GLY A 10 5.29 -34.19 -0.78
C GLY A 10 3.96 -34.26 -1.54
N LEU A 11 3.97 -34.15 -2.88
CA LEU A 11 2.76 -34.30 -3.69
C LEU A 11 2.20 -35.73 -3.61
N ALA A 12 3.07 -36.74 -3.64
CA ALA A 12 2.65 -38.13 -3.48
C ALA A 12 2.04 -38.39 -2.09
N GLU A 13 2.57 -37.76 -1.05
CA GLU A 13 2.05 -37.83 0.33
C GLU A 13 0.67 -37.15 0.49
N LEU A 14 0.46 -36.01 -0.16
CA LEU A 14 -0.83 -35.30 -0.15
C LEU A 14 -1.95 -36.10 -0.85
N GLY A 15 -1.61 -36.90 -1.86
CA GLY A 15 -2.55 -37.72 -2.62
C GLY A 15 -3.45 -36.91 -3.57
N PRO A 16 -4.50 -37.52 -4.14
CA PRO A 16 -5.42 -36.85 -5.06
C PRO A 16 -6.27 -35.79 -4.35
N MET A 17 -6.54 -34.68 -5.04
CA MET A 17 -7.35 -33.57 -4.47
C MET A 17 -8.74 -34.03 -4.01
N LYS A 18 -9.06 -33.69 -2.77
CA LYS A 18 -10.36 -33.92 -2.14
C LYS A 18 -11.43 -33.03 -2.76
N ILE A 19 -12.69 -33.42 -2.63
CA ILE A 19 -13.83 -32.65 -3.14
C ILE A 19 -13.84 -31.22 -2.55
N ARG A 20 -13.56 -31.08 -1.25
CA ARG A 20 -13.49 -29.77 -0.59
C ARG A 20 -12.40 -28.87 -1.18
N GLU A 21 -11.25 -29.41 -1.55
CA GLU A 21 -10.14 -28.65 -2.17
C GLU A 21 -10.53 -28.18 -3.58
N LYS A 22 -11.24 -29.03 -4.34
CA LYS A 22 -11.78 -28.64 -5.66
C LYS A 22 -12.86 -27.56 -5.55
N MET A 23 -13.74 -27.64 -4.54
CA MET A 23 -14.73 -26.61 -4.27
C MET A 23 -14.08 -25.29 -3.86
N LEU A 24 -13.06 -25.33 -3.00
CA LEU A 24 -12.26 -24.17 -2.64
C LEU A 24 -11.63 -23.51 -3.88
N LEU A 25 -11.04 -24.31 -4.78
CA LEU A 25 -10.49 -23.82 -6.03
C LEU A 25 -11.56 -23.14 -6.90
N GLY A 26 -12.75 -23.73 -7.01
CA GLY A 26 -13.87 -23.14 -7.74
C GLY A 26 -14.27 -21.78 -7.17
N VAL A 27 -14.43 -21.69 -5.84
CA VAL A 27 -14.76 -20.42 -5.17
C VAL A 27 -13.63 -19.39 -5.33
N PHE A 28 -12.38 -19.81 -5.29
CA PHE A 28 -11.22 -18.95 -5.53
C PHE A 28 -11.23 -18.36 -6.96
N VAL A 29 -11.49 -19.17 -7.98
CA VAL A 29 -11.62 -18.69 -9.36
C VAL A 29 -12.80 -17.72 -9.49
N LEU A 30 -13.94 -18.01 -8.86
CA LEU A 30 -15.07 -17.08 -8.84
C LEU A 30 -14.74 -15.75 -8.16
N ALA A 31 -13.95 -15.77 -7.08
CA ALA A 31 -13.46 -14.56 -6.42
C ALA A 31 -12.59 -13.71 -7.37
N LEU A 32 -11.65 -14.35 -8.08
CA LEU A 32 -10.81 -13.67 -9.06
C LEU A 32 -11.62 -13.04 -10.19
N LEU A 33 -12.61 -13.76 -10.73
CA LEU A 33 -13.52 -13.22 -11.74
C LEU A 33 -14.34 -12.05 -11.18
N GLY A 34 -14.83 -12.17 -9.94
CA GLY A 34 -15.53 -11.09 -9.25
C GLY A 34 -14.68 -9.83 -9.10
N TRP A 35 -13.39 -9.96 -8.76
CA TRP A 35 -12.48 -8.80 -8.69
C TRP A 35 -12.10 -8.24 -10.07
N ILE A 36 -11.86 -9.10 -11.07
CA ILE A 36 -11.54 -8.64 -12.44
C ILE A 36 -12.71 -7.86 -13.04
N PHE A 37 -13.94 -8.30 -12.78
CA PHE A 37 -15.16 -7.70 -13.32
C PHE A 37 -15.92 -6.81 -12.33
N SER A 38 -15.32 -6.45 -11.17
CA SER A 38 -16.00 -5.70 -10.09
C SER A 38 -16.70 -4.45 -10.61
N LYS A 39 -15.97 -3.65 -11.39
CA LYS A 39 -16.47 -2.44 -12.04
C LYS A 39 -17.60 -2.69 -13.05
N SER A 40 -17.50 -3.74 -13.85
CA SER A 40 -18.53 -4.10 -14.85
C SER A 40 -19.80 -4.67 -14.20
N LEU A 41 -19.65 -5.33 -13.05
CA LEU A 41 -20.73 -5.90 -12.25
C LEU A 41 -21.37 -4.87 -11.31
N GLY A 42 -20.76 -3.69 -11.14
CA GLY A 42 -21.24 -2.64 -10.24
C GLY A 42 -21.14 -3.02 -8.76
N VAL A 43 -20.16 -3.86 -8.39
CA VAL A 43 -19.94 -4.32 -7.01
C VAL A 43 -18.56 -3.90 -6.53
N ASP A 44 -18.45 -3.53 -5.26
CA ASP A 44 -17.17 -3.21 -4.63
C ASP A 44 -16.33 -4.48 -4.38
N GLU A 45 -15.00 -4.36 -4.36
CA GLU A 45 -14.09 -5.49 -4.13
C GLU A 45 -14.28 -6.13 -2.75
N SER A 46 -14.72 -5.35 -1.76
CA SER A 46 -15.06 -5.81 -0.41
C SER A 46 -16.33 -6.66 -0.42
N THR A 47 -17.32 -6.30 -1.24
CA THR A 47 -18.56 -7.09 -1.41
C THR A 47 -18.25 -8.46 -1.99
N VAL A 48 -17.37 -8.54 -3.00
CA VAL A 48 -16.90 -9.81 -3.57
C VAL A 48 -16.30 -10.70 -2.47
N ALA A 49 -15.42 -10.15 -1.62
CA ALA A 49 -14.81 -10.89 -0.52
C ALA A 49 -15.84 -11.42 0.51
N ILE A 50 -16.84 -10.61 0.86
CA ILE A 50 -17.91 -11.01 1.80
C ILE A 50 -18.76 -12.15 1.20
N VAL A 51 -19.14 -12.04 -0.07
CA VAL A 51 -19.93 -13.06 -0.77
C VAL A 51 -19.15 -14.38 -0.87
N VAL A 52 -17.86 -14.31 -1.17
CA VAL A 52 -16.96 -15.46 -1.19
C VAL A 52 -16.89 -16.13 0.18
N MET A 53 -16.69 -15.35 1.25
CA MET A 53 -16.65 -15.88 2.61
C MET A 53 -17.98 -16.55 3.01
N ALA A 54 -19.11 -15.91 2.71
CA ALA A 54 -20.44 -16.47 2.95
C ALA A 54 -20.64 -17.78 2.18
N THR A 55 -20.22 -17.82 0.91
CA THR A 55 -20.29 -19.03 0.08
C THR A 55 -19.43 -20.16 0.65
N MET A 56 -18.22 -19.86 1.14
CA MET A 56 -17.35 -20.85 1.77
C MET A 56 -17.93 -21.44 3.06
N LEU A 57 -18.64 -20.62 3.85
CA LEU A 57 -19.37 -21.08 5.05
C LEU A 57 -20.58 -21.95 4.68
N LEU A 58 -21.39 -21.52 3.71
CA LEU A 58 -22.58 -22.25 3.26
C LEU A 58 -22.22 -23.61 2.65
N LEU A 59 -21.12 -23.67 1.90
CA LEU A 59 -20.61 -24.90 1.30
C LEU A 59 -19.83 -25.78 2.28
N GLY A 60 -19.65 -25.35 3.53
CA GLY A 60 -18.88 -26.07 4.55
C GLY A 60 -17.40 -26.27 4.19
N ILE A 61 -16.86 -25.41 3.33
CA ILE A 61 -15.43 -25.38 2.97
C ILE A 61 -14.63 -24.86 4.15
N VAL A 62 -15.15 -23.84 4.82
CA VAL A 62 -14.63 -23.26 6.06
C VAL A 62 -15.74 -23.32 7.11
N THR A 63 -15.40 -23.65 8.35
CA THR A 63 -16.35 -23.63 9.47
C THR A 63 -16.35 -22.28 10.17
N TRP A 64 -17.42 -21.97 10.91
CA TRP A 64 -17.45 -20.77 11.75
C TRP A 64 -16.30 -20.74 12.76
N GLU A 65 -15.95 -21.90 13.31
CA GLU A 65 -14.85 -22.04 14.25
C GLU A 65 -13.50 -21.71 13.62
N ASP A 66 -13.27 -22.07 12.35
CA ASP A 66 -12.08 -21.69 11.60
C ASP A 66 -11.97 -20.16 11.47
N VAL A 67 -13.10 -19.47 11.22
CA VAL A 67 -13.14 -18.00 11.12
C VAL A 67 -12.81 -17.35 12.47
N VAL A 68 -13.43 -17.82 13.56
CA VAL A 68 -13.20 -17.26 14.90
C VAL A 68 -11.78 -17.53 15.38
N LYS A 69 -11.21 -18.70 15.08
CA LYS A 69 -9.84 -19.06 15.46
C LYS A 69 -8.77 -18.40 14.60
N ASN A 70 -9.13 -17.73 13.50
CA ASN A 70 -8.18 -17.05 12.63
C ASN A 70 -7.63 -15.76 13.26
N LYS A 71 -6.71 -15.92 14.22
CA LYS A 71 -6.08 -14.81 14.96
C LYS A 71 -5.42 -13.80 14.04
N GLY A 72 -4.82 -14.24 12.93
CA GLY A 72 -4.18 -13.36 11.95
C GLY A 72 -5.18 -12.39 11.34
N GLY A 73 -6.31 -12.90 10.83
CA GLY A 73 -7.38 -12.09 10.25
C GLY A 73 -7.97 -11.07 11.24
N TRP A 74 -8.27 -11.50 12.47
CA TRP A 74 -8.79 -10.61 13.52
C TRP A 74 -7.77 -9.55 13.95
N ASN A 75 -6.50 -9.94 14.09
CA ASN A 75 -5.43 -9.00 14.42
C ASN A 75 -5.29 -7.93 13.33
N THR A 76 -5.28 -8.33 12.05
CA THR A 76 -5.28 -7.39 10.93
C THR A 76 -6.49 -6.46 10.98
N LEU A 77 -7.71 -6.97 11.17
CA LEU A 77 -8.93 -6.16 11.22
C LEU A 77 -8.86 -5.07 12.32
N ILE A 78 -8.48 -5.46 13.54
CA ILE A 78 -8.40 -4.55 14.69
C ILE A 78 -7.33 -3.48 14.47
N TRP A 79 -6.13 -3.89 14.02
CA TRP A 79 -5.03 -2.98 13.75
C TRP A 79 -5.35 -1.99 12.63
N TYR A 80 -5.91 -2.46 11.51
CA TYR A 80 -6.30 -1.61 10.39
C TYR A 80 -7.38 -0.60 10.77
N GLY A 81 -8.43 -1.07 11.45
CA GLY A 81 -9.52 -0.21 11.91
C GLY A 81 -9.01 0.91 12.82
N GLY A 82 -8.13 0.59 13.77
CA GLY A 82 -7.51 1.57 14.67
C GLY A 82 -6.68 2.63 13.95
N ILE A 83 -5.76 2.22 13.06
CA ILE A 83 -4.86 3.18 12.40
C ILE A 83 -5.62 4.05 11.38
N ILE A 84 -6.54 3.47 10.60
CA ILE A 84 -7.37 4.24 9.66
C ILE A 84 -8.24 5.25 10.44
N GLY A 85 -8.79 4.84 11.59
CA GLY A 85 -9.52 5.73 12.49
C GLY A 85 -8.70 6.93 12.95
N LEU A 86 -7.47 6.71 13.42
CA LEU A 86 -6.55 7.77 13.84
C LEU A 86 -6.20 8.73 12.69
N SER A 87 -5.91 8.19 11.50
CA SER A 87 -5.62 9.00 10.30
C SER A 87 -6.82 9.86 9.88
N SER A 88 -8.04 9.33 9.99
CA SER A 88 -9.28 10.08 9.75
C SER A 88 -9.46 11.21 10.77
N LEU A 89 -9.14 10.98 12.05
CA LEU A 89 -9.19 12.02 13.09
C LEU A 89 -8.19 13.14 12.83
N LEU A 90 -6.93 12.83 12.49
CA LEU A 90 -5.92 13.83 12.14
C LEU A 90 -6.38 14.74 10.98
N SER A 91 -7.06 14.15 10.00
CA SER A 91 -7.66 14.88 8.88
C SER A 91 -8.79 15.80 9.36
N LYS A 92 -9.70 15.30 10.21
CA LYS A 92 -10.82 16.08 10.77
C LYS A 92 -10.36 17.28 11.60
N VAL A 93 -9.29 17.13 12.38
CA VAL A 93 -8.74 18.22 13.21
C VAL A 93 -7.80 19.15 12.42
N LYS A 94 -7.75 19.02 11.08
CA LYS A 94 -6.96 19.88 10.19
C LYS A 94 -5.46 19.88 10.50
N PHE A 95 -4.95 18.81 11.12
CA PHE A 95 -3.53 18.67 11.44
C PHE A 95 -2.66 18.84 10.20
N PHE A 96 -3.12 18.29 9.07
CA PHE A 96 -2.41 18.35 7.80
C PHE A 96 -2.41 19.74 7.14
N GLU A 97 -3.46 20.53 7.33
CA GLU A 97 -3.49 21.94 6.92
C GLU A 97 -2.49 22.76 7.74
N TRP A 98 -2.48 22.57 9.07
CA TRP A 98 -1.51 23.19 9.96
C TRP A 98 -0.06 22.84 9.57
N LEU A 99 0.20 21.56 9.27
CA LEU A 99 1.54 21.13 8.85
C LEU A 99 1.97 21.78 7.53
N ALA A 100 1.04 21.97 6.58
CA ALA A 100 1.29 22.71 5.35
C ALA A 100 1.69 24.16 5.62
N GLU A 101 1.01 24.81 6.54
CA GLU A 101 1.28 26.20 6.94
C GLU A 101 2.64 26.32 7.65
N VAL A 102 2.98 25.38 8.52
CA VAL A 102 4.32 25.29 9.13
C VAL A 102 5.40 25.21 8.04
N PHE A 103 5.21 24.36 7.02
CA PHE A 103 6.18 24.26 5.93
C PHE A 103 6.27 25.55 5.12
N LYS A 104 5.13 26.14 4.73
CA LYS A 104 5.11 27.41 4.00
C LYS A 104 5.87 28.52 4.73
N ASN A 105 5.74 28.58 6.06
CA ASN A 105 6.33 29.65 6.87
C ASN A 105 7.80 29.42 7.24
N ASN A 106 8.28 28.17 7.22
CA ASN A 106 9.63 27.81 7.69
C ASN A 106 10.57 27.31 6.59
N LEU A 107 10.05 26.97 5.40
CA LEU A 107 10.85 26.56 4.25
C LEU A 107 10.85 27.68 3.21
N ALA A 108 11.83 28.56 3.28
CA ALA A 108 12.18 29.46 2.19
C ALA A 108 13.09 28.71 1.21
N PHE A 109 12.71 28.64 -0.05
CA PHE A 109 13.51 27.98 -1.09
C PHE A 109 14.24 28.99 -1.99
N ASP A 110 14.08 30.30 -1.80
CA ASP A 110 14.84 31.38 -2.45
C ASP A 110 15.08 31.21 -3.97
N GLY A 111 14.09 30.67 -4.70
CA GLY A 111 14.19 30.41 -6.14
C GLY A 111 14.78 29.05 -6.54
N HIS A 112 15.17 28.21 -5.59
CA HIS A 112 15.67 26.84 -5.80
C HIS A 112 14.54 25.80 -5.88
N GLY A 113 13.67 25.91 -6.88
CA GLY A 113 12.52 25.00 -7.07
C GLY A 113 12.87 23.51 -7.14
N ASN A 114 14.06 23.15 -7.64
CA ASN A 114 14.53 21.77 -7.68
C ASN A 114 14.87 21.22 -6.28
N VAL A 115 15.38 22.07 -5.37
CA VAL A 115 15.61 21.70 -3.97
C VAL A 115 14.27 21.51 -3.27
N ALA A 116 13.32 22.41 -3.52
CA ALA A 116 11.96 22.29 -3.01
C ALA A 116 11.30 20.97 -3.44
N PHE A 117 11.41 20.60 -4.72
CA PHE A 117 10.95 19.32 -5.23
C PHE A 117 11.54 18.15 -4.43
N PHE A 118 12.87 18.08 -4.28
CA PHE A 118 13.51 16.99 -3.53
C PHE A 118 12.99 16.91 -2.08
N VAL A 119 12.92 18.06 -1.39
CA VAL A 119 12.47 18.13 0.00
C VAL A 119 11.01 17.70 0.12
N ILE A 120 10.14 18.13 -0.79
CA ILE A 120 8.72 17.74 -0.81
C ILE A 120 8.60 16.22 -0.92
N ILE A 121 9.33 15.59 -1.85
CA ILE A 121 9.25 14.12 -2.03
C ILE A 121 9.84 13.39 -0.84
N PHE A 122 10.95 13.87 -0.27
CA PHE A 122 11.52 13.26 0.93
C PHE A 122 10.57 13.36 2.14
N LEU A 123 9.95 14.53 2.36
CA LEU A 123 8.93 14.72 3.39
C LEU A 123 7.71 13.84 3.13
N SER A 124 7.33 13.65 1.88
CA SER A 124 6.21 12.79 1.49
C SER A 124 6.38 11.35 2.00
N ILE A 125 7.63 10.84 2.03
CA ILE A 125 8.00 9.53 2.56
C ILE A 125 7.95 9.52 4.09
N ILE A 126 8.50 10.56 4.74
CA ILE A 126 8.48 10.67 6.20
C ILE A 126 7.04 10.71 6.70
N VAL A 127 6.19 11.52 6.08
CA VAL A 127 4.78 11.62 6.44
C VAL A 127 4.07 10.28 6.25
N ARG A 128 4.48 9.50 5.25
CA ARG A 128 3.88 8.19 4.96
C ARG A 128 3.98 7.21 6.12
N TYR A 129 5.00 7.37 6.98
CA TYR A 129 5.11 6.66 8.26
C TYR A 129 3.83 6.75 9.10
N PHE A 130 3.13 7.88 9.09
CA PHE A 130 1.95 8.10 9.93
C PHE A 130 0.64 7.57 9.33
N PHE A 131 0.69 6.90 8.16
CA PHE A 131 -0.49 6.42 7.46
C PHE A 131 -0.46 4.91 7.26
N ALA A 132 -1.55 4.22 7.63
CA ALA A 132 -1.74 2.81 7.27
C ALA A 132 -2.41 2.58 5.90
N SER A 133 -2.88 3.65 5.25
CA SER A 133 -3.55 3.55 3.96
C SER A 133 -2.98 4.56 2.98
N GLY A 134 -2.62 4.07 1.80
CA GLY A 134 -2.18 4.92 0.69
C GLY A 134 -3.29 5.80 0.15
N SER A 135 -4.54 5.34 0.17
CA SER A 135 -5.67 6.18 -0.25
C SER A 135 -5.95 7.30 0.76
N ALA A 136 -5.93 7.00 2.06
CA ALA A 136 -6.08 8.01 3.10
C ALA A 136 -4.95 9.06 3.05
N TYR A 137 -3.72 8.61 2.81
CA TYR A 137 -2.57 9.48 2.59
C TYR A 137 -2.78 10.43 1.41
N ILE A 138 -3.19 9.92 0.24
CA ILE A 138 -3.40 10.76 -0.94
C ILE A 138 -4.49 11.80 -0.70
N VAL A 139 -5.62 11.40 -0.10
CA VAL A 139 -6.73 12.32 0.18
C VAL A 139 -6.30 13.44 1.14
N ALA A 140 -5.52 13.12 2.17
CA ALA A 140 -5.09 14.10 3.17
C ALA A 140 -3.92 14.97 2.70
N MET A 141 -2.95 14.40 1.98
CA MET A 141 -1.63 15.01 1.79
C MET A 141 -1.33 15.50 0.39
N LEU A 142 -2.02 14.97 -0.63
CA LEU A 142 -1.81 15.45 -2.00
C LEU A 142 -2.12 16.96 -2.13
N PRO A 143 -3.22 17.52 -1.55
CA PRO A 143 -3.48 18.96 -1.61
C PRO A 143 -2.39 19.80 -0.92
N VAL A 144 -1.87 19.29 0.21
CA VAL A 144 -0.82 19.95 1.00
C VAL A 144 0.48 20.03 0.21
N PHE A 145 0.94 18.92 -0.37
CA PHE A 145 2.17 18.91 -1.16
C PHE A 145 2.00 19.66 -2.49
N ALA A 146 0.82 19.65 -3.10
CA ALA A 146 0.54 20.45 -4.29
C ALA A 146 0.60 21.95 -3.98
N MET A 147 0.03 22.39 -2.86
CA MET A 147 0.15 23.79 -2.41
C MET A 147 1.61 24.16 -2.14
N LEU A 148 2.35 23.30 -1.43
CA LEU A 148 3.77 23.51 -1.12
C LEU A 148 4.61 23.61 -2.40
N ALA A 149 4.36 22.74 -3.39
CA ALA A 149 5.04 22.79 -4.69
C ALA A 149 4.78 24.12 -5.43
N ASN A 150 3.52 24.58 -5.42
CA ASN A 150 3.13 25.82 -6.07
C ASN A 150 3.80 27.05 -5.45
N VAL A 151 3.86 27.14 -4.12
CA VAL A 151 4.46 28.30 -3.43
C VAL A 151 6.00 28.26 -3.40
N SER A 152 6.61 27.08 -3.55
CA SER A 152 8.06 26.91 -3.52
C SER A 152 8.74 26.98 -4.89
N GLY A 153 7.96 27.06 -5.97
CA GLY A 153 8.46 27.06 -7.34
C GLY A 153 8.96 25.68 -7.81
N ALA A 154 8.58 24.60 -7.13
CA ALA A 154 8.89 23.25 -7.58
C ALA A 154 8.20 22.95 -8.92
N PRO A 155 8.83 22.19 -9.84
CA PRO A 155 8.21 21.78 -11.09
C PRO A 155 6.95 20.96 -10.81
N LEU A 156 5.78 21.56 -11.05
CA LEU A 156 4.48 21.01 -10.63
C LEU A 156 4.22 19.61 -11.20
N MET A 157 4.44 19.41 -12.51
CA MET A 157 4.22 18.12 -13.18
C MET A 157 5.14 17.03 -12.60
N LEU A 158 6.43 17.32 -12.46
CA LEU A 158 7.38 16.37 -11.87
C LEU A 158 7.04 16.06 -10.42
N THR A 159 6.65 17.08 -9.63
CA THR A 159 6.22 16.88 -8.25
C THR A 159 4.99 15.98 -8.18
N ALA A 160 3.98 16.21 -9.02
CA ALA A 160 2.75 15.41 -9.03
C ALA A 160 3.06 13.94 -9.36
N LEU A 161 3.84 13.68 -10.41
CA LEU A 161 4.31 12.34 -10.74
C LEU A 161 5.09 11.73 -9.57
N ALA A 162 6.06 12.47 -9.03
CA ALA A 162 6.91 11.97 -7.96
C ALA A 162 6.13 11.59 -6.69
N LEU A 163 5.10 12.36 -6.33
CA LEU A 163 4.22 12.11 -5.18
C LEU A 163 3.38 10.83 -5.35
N LEU A 164 2.94 10.53 -6.58
CA LEU A 164 2.19 9.30 -6.86
C LEU A 164 3.04 8.06 -6.59
N PHE A 165 4.29 8.06 -7.06
CA PHE A 165 5.21 6.95 -6.84
C PHE A 165 5.72 6.91 -5.39
N SER A 166 5.97 8.06 -4.76
CA SER A 166 6.43 8.12 -3.36
C SER A 166 5.41 7.58 -2.37
N ASN A 167 4.12 7.72 -2.66
CA ASN A 167 3.08 7.05 -1.88
C ASN A 167 3.26 5.52 -1.86
N SER A 168 3.69 4.92 -2.98
CA SER A 168 3.88 3.48 -3.10
C SER A 168 5.10 3.00 -2.31
N TYR A 169 6.30 3.53 -2.59
CA TYR A 169 7.50 3.05 -1.91
C TYR A 169 7.64 3.60 -0.48
N GLY A 170 7.07 4.76 -0.16
CA GLY A 170 6.97 5.23 1.22
C GLY A 170 6.12 4.30 2.11
N GLY A 171 5.20 3.53 1.52
CA GLY A 171 4.45 2.49 2.22
C GLY A 171 5.28 1.27 2.61
N MET A 172 6.52 1.13 2.13
CA MET A 172 7.40 -0.01 2.45
C MET A 172 8.08 0.13 3.83
N VAL A 173 8.18 1.36 4.36
CA VAL A 173 8.92 1.65 5.61
C VAL A 173 8.34 0.90 6.80
N THR A 174 7.01 0.86 6.92
CA THR A 174 6.32 0.25 8.06
C THR A 174 5.54 -0.97 7.63
N HIS A 175 5.40 -1.94 8.52
CA HIS A 175 4.59 -3.14 8.26
C HIS A 175 3.11 -2.83 8.05
N TYR A 176 2.63 -1.63 8.42
CA TYR A 176 1.27 -1.17 8.18
C TYR A 176 1.15 -0.18 7.02
N GLY A 177 2.24 0.20 6.35
CA GLY A 177 2.23 1.25 5.34
C GLY A 177 1.35 0.93 4.13
N GLY A 178 1.04 -0.34 3.85
CA GLY A 178 0.11 -0.73 2.79
C GLY A 178 -0.72 -1.98 3.14
N ALA A 179 -1.86 -2.14 2.45
CA ALA A 179 -2.89 -3.16 2.69
C ALA A 179 -2.32 -4.58 2.95
N ALA A 180 -1.34 -5.00 2.15
CA ALA A 180 -0.73 -6.32 2.26
C ALA A 180 0.20 -6.49 3.48
N GLY A 181 0.76 -5.40 4.01
CA GLY A 181 1.81 -5.43 5.01
C GLY A 181 1.42 -6.16 6.31
N PRO A 182 0.35 -5.77 7.02
CA PRO A 182 -0.07 -6.43 8.26
C PRO A 182 -0.68 -7.80 8.04
N VAL A 183 -1.13 -8.12 6.82
CA VAL A 183 -1.54 -9.49 6.48
C VAL A 183 -0.31 -10.40 6.49
N ILE A 184 0.78 -9.99 5.82
CA ILE A 184 2.04 -10.73 5.76
C ILE A 184 2.71 -10.75 7.15
N PHE A 185 2.75 -9.61 7.83
CA PHE A 185 3.33 -9.48 9.17
C PHE A 185 2.57 -10.33 10.20
N GLY A 186 1.24 -10.44 10.07
CA GLY A 186 0.39 -11.23 10.95
C GLY A 186 0.67 -12.74 10.93
N VAL A 187 1.43 -13.25 9.95
CA VAL A 187 1.87 -14.66 9.90
C VAL A 187 3.00 -14.94 10.90
N GLY A 188 3.68 -13.90 11.40
CA GLY A 188 4.67 -14.04 12.48
C GLY A 188 6.08 -14.48 12.05
N TYR A 189 6.37 -14.52 10.73
CA TYR A 189 7.70 -14.85 10.21
C TYR A 189 8.73 -13.71 10.32
N ASN A 190 8.29 -12.48 10.57
CA ASN A 190 9.16 -11.29 10.60
C ASN A 190 8.98 -10.53 11.91
N ASP A 191 10.07 -10.04 12.49
CA ASP A 191 10.03 -9.08 13.58
C ASP A 191 9.95 -7.63 13.07
N ILE A 192 9.50 -6.71 13.94
CA ILE A 192 9.31 -5.29 13.60
C ILE A 192 10.62 -4.64 13.16
N LYS A 193 11.73 -4.93 13.85
CA LYS A 193 13.02 -4.27 13.61
C LYS A 193 13.55 -4.65 12.22
N SER A 194 13.54 -5.94 11.88
CA SER A 194 13.99 -6.42 10.57
C SER A 194 13.12 -5.86 9.45
N TRP A 195 11.79 -5.88 9.61
CA TRP A 195 10.88 -5.32 8.62
C TRP A 195 11.17 -3.85 8.33
N TRP A 196 11.30 -3.04 9.39
CA TRP A 196 11.46 -1.60 9.25
C TRP A 196 12.84 -1.22 8.72
N LEU A 197 13.89 -1.94 9.13
CA LEU A 197 15.24 -1.70 8.62
C LEU A 197 15.32 -2.00 7.11
N VAL A 198 14.83 -3.17 6.69
CA VAL A 198 14.81 -3.55 5.27
C VAL A 198 13.90 -2.62 4.49
N GLY A 199 12.71 -2.32 5.01
CA GLY A 199 11.76 -1.37 4.42
C GLY A 199 12.37 0.01 4.21
N ALA A 200 13.06 0.57 5.21
CA ALA A 200 13.75 1.85 5.10
C ALA A 200 14.86 1.83 4.04
N VAL A 201 15.69 0.79 4.01
CA VAL A 201 16.74 0.62 2.99
C VAL A 201 16.14 0.58 1.59
N LEU A 202 15.12 -0.25 1.37
CA LEU A 202 14.45 -0.36 0.07
C LEU A 202 13.75 0.94 -0.33
N THR A 203 13.15 1.64 0.62
CA THR A 203 12.52 2.95 0.39
C THR A 203 13.55 3.97 -0.10
N ILE A 204 14.72 4.06 0.56
CA ILE A 204 15.79 4.99 0.19
C ILE A 204 16.37 4.61 -1.18
N LEU A 205 16.65 3.33 -1.42
CA LEU A 205 17.16 2.88 -2.72
C LEU A 205 16.17 3.19 -3.86
N THR A 206 14.88 2.94 -3.63
CA THR A 206 13.82 3.24 -4.60
C THR A 206 13.69 4.75 -4.81
N PHE A 207 13.75 5.54 -3.75
CA PHE A 207 13.75 7.00 -3.82
C PHE A 207 14.94 7.52 -4.65
N LEU A 208 16.15 7.00 -4.45
CA LEU A 208 17.33 7.39 -5.21
C LEU A 208 17.20 7.05 -6.70
N VAL A 209 16.76 5.84 -7.03
CA VAL A 209 16.47 5.44 -8.42
C VAL A 209 15.44 6.37 -9.04
N HIS A 210 14.40 6.70 -8.29
CA HIS A 210 13.28 7.48 -8.77
C HIS A 210 13.63 8.97 -8.98
N ILE A 211 14.36 9.58 -8.05
CA ILE A 211 14.77 10.99 -8.15
C ILE A 211 15.87 11.21 -9.21
N THR A 212 16.58 10.14 -9.61
CA THR A 212 17.62 10.19 -10.65
C THR A 212 17.08 9.72 -11.99
N LEU A 213 16.94 8.41 -12.18
CA LEU A 213 16.50 7.79 -13.43
C LEU A 213 15.03 8.13 -13.76
N GLY A 214 14.16 8.18 -12.75
CA GLY A 214 12.75 8.53 -12.94
C GLY A 214 12.58 9.99 -13.41
N VAL A 215 13.23 10.94 -12.72
CA VAL A 215 13.21 12.35 -13.13
C VAL A 215 13.86 12.56 -14.50
N TRP A 216 14.97 11.88 -14.79
CA TRP A 216 15.58 11.91 -16.13
C TRP A 216 14.60 11.42 -17.21
N TRP A 217 13.97 10.27 -16.97
CA TRP A 217 12.99 9.69 -17.89
C TRP A 217 11.78 10.60 -18.12
N TRP A 218 11.21 11.18 -17.06
CA TRP A 218 10.08 12.09 -17.20
C TRP A 218 10.42 13.38 -17.91
N ASN A 219 11.61 13.94 -17.68
CA ASN A 219 12.06 15.11 -18.42
C ASN A 219 12.20 14.81 -19.92
N MET A 220 12.66 13.61 -20.30
CA MET A 220 12.67 13.18 -21.70
C MET A 220 11.26 13.12 -22.29
N LEU A 221 10.31 12.50 -21.58
CA LEU A 221 8.92 12.40 -22.03
C LEU A 221 8.23 13.76 -22.16
N ILE A 222 8.47 14.67 -21.21
CA ILE A 222 7.99 16.06 -21.28
C ILE A 222 8.61 16.77 -22.48
N GLY A 223 9.91 16.61 -22.71
CA GLY A 223 10.59 17.15 -23.89
C GLY A 223 10.06 16.59 -25.23
N TRP A 224 9.51 15.37 -25.22
CA TRP A 224 8.85 14.76 -26.37
C TRP A 224 7.34 15.04 -26.45
N ASN A 225 6.80 15.86 -25.55
CA ASN A 225 5.38 16.21 -25.49
C ASN A 225 4.46 14.98 -25.35
N MET A 226 4.92 13.95 -24.63
CA MET A 226 4.18 12.71 -24.34
C MET A 226 3.51 12.72 -22.95
N LEU A 227 3.73 13.77 -22.15
CA LEU A 227 3.18 14.02 -20.81
C LEU A 227 2.69 15.46 -20.69
#